data_AF-A0A672UN28-F1
#
_entry.id   AF-A0A672UN28-F1
#
_cell.length_a   1.000
_cell.length_b   1.000
_cell.length_c   1.000
_cell.angle_alpha   90.00
_cell.angle_beta   90.00
_cell.angle_gamma   90.00
#
_symmetry.space_group_name_H-M   'P 1'
#
loop_
_entity.id
_entity.type
_entity.pdbx_description
1 polymer ?
#
loop_
_entity_poly.entity_id
_entity_poly.type
_entity_poly.pdbx_seq_one_letter_code
_entity_poly.pdbx_strand_id
1 'polypeptide(L)'
;MSATCAVSPKAQAPLPPGERDPPAKAMRRRLRQGHREGWEQLPWPRESAGGVETEVQPTASPGDGRRRRQAQEPRALAAVATAARGGEEAEEERLEREHFRRIINAFRYYGTNMHERVNRTERQFKSLPATQQSLLPQYLPHLDKIRKCIDHNQEILQTIVKDCTHMFENKEYGEDGRGKITPASTFDMDKLKSTLKQFVRDWSEEGKPERESCYQPIISEIIKNFPKER
;
A
#
# COMPACT_ATOMS: atom_id res chain seq x y z
N MET A 1 51.18 53.64 13.62
CA MET A 1 51.74 53.51 12.27
C MET A 1 51.02 52.36 11.60
N SER A 2 49.97 52.66 10.85
CA SER A 2 49.14 51.68 10.14
C SER A 2 49.19 52.03 8.67
N ALA A 3 49.58 51.06 7.83
CA ALA A 3 49.53 51.17 6.39
C ALA A 3 48.78 49.96 5.83
N THR A 4 47.72 50.30 5.11
CA THR A 4 46.85 49.48 4.27
C THR A 4 47.58 48.89 3.06
N CYS A 5 47.21 47.68 2.64
CA CYS A 5 47.36 47.24 1.26
C CYS A 5 46.18 46.34 0.85
N ALA A 6 45.52 46.72 -0.23
CA ALA A 6 44.37 46.09 -0.84
C ALA A 6 44.80 45.09 -1.92
N VAL A 7 44.04 44.00 -2.12
CA VAL A 7 44.09 43.19 -3.35
C VAL A 7 42.64 42.85 -3.75
N SER A 8 42.26 43.37 -4.91
CA SER A 8 40.98 43.13 -5.61
C SER A 8 41.00 41.82 -6.43
N PRO A 9 39.83 41.31 -6.86
CA PRO A 9 39.66 39.93 -7.33
C PRO A 9 39.97 39.77 -8.82
N LYS A 10 40.64 38.67 -9.21
CA LYS A 10 40.80 38.28 -10.61
C LYS A 10 39.55 37.52 -11.09
N ALA A 11 38.87 38.12 -12.07
CA ALA A 11 37.78 37.53 -12.83
C ALA A 11 38.29 36.36 -13.71
N GLN A 12 37.52 35.27 -13.76
CA GLN A 12 37.73 34.14 -14.66
C GLN A 12 36.79 34.27 -15.87
N ALA A 13 37.31 34.06 -17.07
CA ALA A 13 36.61 34.26 -18.34
C ALA A 13 35.51 33.20 -18.60
N PRO A 14 34.45 33.51 -19.38
CA PRO A 14 33.36 32.57 -19.66
C PRO A 14 33.72 31.55 -20.75
N LEU A 15 33.27 30.30 -20.55
CA LEU A 15 33.42 29.19 -21.50
C LEU A 15 32.40 29.29 -22.68
N PRO A 16 32.74 28.79 -23.88
CA PRO A 16 31.91 28.88 -25.09
C PRO A 16 30.69 27.93 -25.10
N PRO A 17 29.66 28.17 -25.94
CA PRO A 17 28.36 27.50 -25.84
C PRO A 17 28.19 26.32 -26.81
N GLY A 18 27.65 25.20 -26.30
CA GLY A 18 27.20 24.01 -27.03
C GLY A 18 27.86 22.75 -26.45
N GLU A 19 27.17 21.71 -25.98
CA GLU A 19 25.81 21.22 -26.20
C GLU A 19 25.07 21.09 -24.85
N ARG A 20 23.75 21.32 -24.85
CA ARG A 20 22.93 21.29 -23.64
C ARG A 20 22.70 19.85 -23.20
N ASP A 21 23.15 19.49 -22.01
CA ASP A 21 22.69 18.30 -21.29
C ASP A 21 21.15 18.35 -21.12
N PRO A 22 20.42 17.26 -21.39
CA PRO A 22 18.98 17.26 -21.26
C PRO A 22 18.58 17.31 -19.77
N PRO A 23 17.56 18.10 -19.40
CA PRO A 23 17.12 18.16 -18.01
C PRO A 23 16.55 16.81 -17.58
N ALA A 24 16.90 16.39 -16.36
CA ALA A 24 16.47 15.16 -15.66
C ALA A 24 14.93 14.92 -15.59
N LYS A 25 14.13 15.81 -16.17
CA LYS A 25 12.68 15.67 -16.38
C LYS A 25 12.32 14.69 -17.52
N ALA A 26 13.23 14.43 -18.48
CA ALA A 26 12.94 13.55 -19.63
C ALA A 26 12.87 12.05 -19.27
N MET A 27 13.68 11.58 -18.30
CA MET A 27 13.70 10.17 -17.91
C MET A 27 12.46 9.74 -17.10
N ARG A 28 11.84 10.68 -16.36
CA ARG A 28 10.60 10.44 -15.62
C ARG A 28 9.34 10.41 -16.51
N ARG A 29 9.45 10.81 -17.78
CA ARG A 29 8.32 10.78 -18.72
C ARG A 29 8.18 9.43 -19.42
N ARG A 30 9.30 8.71 -19.66
CA ARG A 30 9.27 7.37 -20.29
C ARG A 30 8.77 6.25 -19.37
N LEU A 31 9.01 6.32 -18.06
CA LEU A 31 8.43 5.33 -17.12
C LEU A 31 6.93 5.52 -16.84
N ARG A 32 6.36 6.69 -17.17
CA ARG A 32 4.91 6.95 -17.04
C ARG A 32 4.09 6.57 -18.27
N GLN A 33 4.73 6.31 -19.41
CA GLN A 33 4.03 5.90 -20.64
C GLN A 33 3.78 4.38 -20.74
N GLY A 34 4.47 3.56 -19.94
CA GLY A 34 4.34 2.09 -20.00
C GLY A 34 3.28 1.47 -19.09
N HIS A 35 2.47 2.26 -18.38
CA HIS A 35 1.53 1.71 -17.38
C HIS A 35 0.21 2.49 -17.32
N ARG A 36 -0.33 2.87 -18.49
CA ARG A 36 -1.56 3.64 -18.60
C ARG A 36 -2.53 3.09 -19.65
N GLU A 37 -2.56 1.78 -19.81
CA GLU A 37 -3.61 1.10 -20.59
C GLU A 37 -4.07 -0.10 -19.76
N GLY A 38 -5.32 -0.09 -19.30
CA GLY A 38 -5.93 -1.27 -18.67
C GLY A 38 -6.84 -1.09 -17.45
N TRP A 39 -7.20 0.14 -17.03
CA TRP A 39 -8.09 0.33 -15.87
C TRP A 39 -9.21 1.36 -16.07
N GLU A 40 -9.57 1.67 -17.32
CA GLU A 40 -10.75 2.47 -17.62
C GLU A 40 -11.61 1.69 -18.60
N GLN A 41 -12.60 0.95 -18.07
CA GLN A 41 -13.89 0.57 -18.66
C GLN A 41 -14.42 -0.72 -18.01
N LEU A 42 -15.03 -0.60 -16.83
CA LEU A 42 -16.09 -1.51 -16.41
C LEU A 42 -17.28 -0.64 -15.96
N PRO A 43 -18.43 -0.69 -16.63
CA PRO A 43 -19.62 0.04 -16.20
C PRO A 43 -20.26 -0.68 -15.01
N TRP A 44 -20.69 0.10 -14.01
CA TRP A 44 -21.56 -0.36 -12.93
C TRP A 44 -22.89 -0.88 -13.49
N PRO A 45 -23.49 -1.97 -12.96
CA PRO A 45 -24.79 -2.43 -13.44
C PRO A 45 -25.87 -1.44 -13.03
N ARG A 46 -26.54 -0.85 -14.03
CA ARG A 46 -27.72 0.00 -13.85
C ARG A 46 -28.93 -0.91 -13.66
N GLU A 47 -29.63 -0.75 -12.54
CA GLU A 47 -30.95 -1.33 -12.34
C GLU A 47 -31.90 -0.84 -13.43
N SER A 48 -32.44 -1.76 -14.21
CA SER A 48 -33.46 -1.48 -15.23
C SER A 48 -34.80 -1.99 -14.72
N ALA A 49 -35.62 -1.04 -14.24
CA ALA A 49 -37.06 -1.19 -14.21
C ALA A 49 -37.61 -1.04 -15.64
N GLY A 50 -38.51 -1.92 -16.05
CA GLY A 50 -39.23 -1.81 -17.32
C GLY A 50 -39.74 -3.16 -17.81
N GLY A 51 -40.96 -3.51 -17.40
CA GLY A 51 -41.69 -4.65 -17.92
C GLY A 51 -42.16 -4.42 -19.36
N VAL A 52 -42.26 -5.52 -20.11
CA VAL A 52 -43.18 -5.68 -21.24
C VAL A 52 -43.72 -7.08 -21.16
N GLU A 53 -45.05 -7.15 -21.06
CA GLU A 53 -45.89 -8.33 -21.03
C GLU A 53 -45.75 -9.12 -22.34
N THR A 54 -45.76 -10.44 -22.25
CA THR A 54 -46.05 -11.29 -23.40
C THR A 54 -46.95 -12.42 -22.94
N GLU A 55 -48.22 -12.31 -23.34
CA GLU A 55 -49.25 -13.33 -23.23
C GLU A 55 -48.78 -14.65 -23.86
N VAL A 56 -48.82 -15.73 -23.09
CA VAL A 56 -48.93 -17.09 -23.62
C VAL A 56 -49.96 -17.82 -22.78
N GLN A 57 -51.15 -18.02 -23.33
CA GLN A 57 -52.18 -18.89 -22.78
C GLN A 57 -51.73 -20.37 -22.86
N PRO A 58 -51.97 -21.19 -21.84
CA PRO A 58 -52.08 -22.62 -22.01
C PRO A 58 -53.54 -23.06 -21.89
N THR A 59 -53.99 -23.79 -22.91
CA THR A 59 -55.28 -24.45 -22.98
C THR A 59 -55.37 -25.60 -21.97
N ALA A 60 -56.52 -25.71 -21.30
CA ALA A 60 -56.83 -26.76 -20.35
C ALA A 60 -57.43 -27.99 -21.06
N SER A 61 -57.06 -29.20 -20.62
CA SER A 61 -57.99 -30.33 -20.37
C SER A 61 -57.28 -31.60 -19.85
N PRO A 62 -58.01 -32.54 -19.22
CA PRO A 62 -57.63 -33.13 -17.94
C PRO A 62 -57.21 -34.60 -18.03
N GLY A 63 -56.50 -35.09 -17.00
CA GLY A 63 -56.27 -36.53 -16.84
C GLY A 63 -55.33 -36.90 -15.69
N ASP A 64 -55.95 -37.15 -14.54
CA ASP A 64 -55.63 -38.25 -13.60
C ASP A 64 -54.34 -38.21 -12.74
N GLY A 65 -54.43 -38.81 -11.55
CA GLY A 65 -53.26 -39.25 -10.80
C GLY A 65 -52.87 -38.43 -9.57
N ARG A 66 -53.69 -38.49 -8.53
CA ARG A 66 -53.39 -38.09 -7.16
C ARG A 66 -52.09 -38.75 -6.65
N ARG A 67 -50.96 -38.04 -6.62
CA ARG A 67 -49.87 -38.27 -5.63
C ARG A 67 -49.38 -36.94 -5.07
N ARG A 68 -49.89 -36.64 -3.88
CA ARG A 68 -49.49 -35.57 -2.97
C ARG A 68 -47.99 -35.74 -2.63
N ARG A 69 -47.10 -35.12 -3.40
CA ARG A 69 -45.72 -34.78 -2.98
C ARG A 69 -45.62 -33.25 -2.96
N GLN A 70 -46.23 -32.62 -1.97
CA GLN A 70 -46.06 -31.18 -1.74
C GLN A 70 -45.30 -30.94 -0.44
N ALA A 71 -44.32 -30.02 -0.53
CA ALA A 71 -43.73 -29.24 0.55
C ALA A 71 -42.50 -29.77 1.32
N GLN A 72 -41.54 -30.43 0.67
CA GLN A 72 -40.18 -30.60 1.26
C GLN A 72 -39.02 -30.02 0.44
N GLU A 73 -39.14 -29.90 -0.89
CA GLU A 73 -38.04 -29.42 -1.75
C GLU A 73 -37.60 -27.96 -1.55
N PRO A 74 -38.48 -26.95 -1.36
CA PRO A 74 -38.01 -25.56 -1.20
C PRO A 74 -37.28 -25.34 0.14
N ARG A 75 -37.61 -26.11 1.17
CA ARG A 75 -36.91 -26.08 2.47
C ARG A 75 -35.56 -26.77 2.42
N ALA A 76 -35.44 -27.89 1.70
CA ALA A 76 -34.18 -28.58 1.52
C ALA A 76 -33.21 -27.73 0.69
N LEU A 77 -33.67 -27.11 -0.40
CA LEU A 77 -32.86 -26.19 -1.21
C LEU A 77 -32.46 -24.93 -0.43
N ALA A 78 -33.36 -24.36 0.37
CA ALA A 78 -33.03 -23.23 1.25
C ALA A 78 -32.03 -23.61 2.34
N ALA A 79 -32.12 -24.82 2.92
CA ALA A 79 -31.17 -25.32 3.90
C ALA A 79 -29.79 -25.58 3.27
N VAL A 80 -29.74 -26.12 2.05
CA VAL A 80 -28.49 -26.30 1.28
C VAL A 80 -27.87 -24.96 0.92
N ALA A 81 -28.66 -23.97 0.49
CA ALA A 81 -28.17 -22.62 0.22
C ALA A 81 -27.67 -21.91 1.49
N THR A 82 -28.33 -22.10 2.63
CA THR A 82 -27.90 -21.55 3.92
C THR A 82 -26.60 -22.22 4.41
N ALA A 83 -26.47 -23.53 4.23
CA ALA A 83 -25.26 -24.27 4.55
C ALA A 83 -24.09 -23.93 3.61
N ALA A 84 -24.36 -23.72 2.32
CA ALA A 84 -23.37 -23.26 1.35
C ALA A 84 -22.88 -21.84 1.71
N ARG A 85 -23.81 -20.92 2.04
CA ARG A 85 -23.46 -19.56 2.48
C ARG A 85 -22.67 -19.57 3.78
N GLY A 86 -23.06 -20.40 4.75
CA GLY A 86 -22.28 -20.57 5.99
C GLY A 86 -20.89 -21.17 5.76
N GLY A 87 -20.73 -22.01 4.73
CA GLY A 87 -19.43 -22.52 4.30
C GLY A 87 -18.55 -21.46 3.64
N GLU A 88 -19.12 -20.58 2.82
CA GLU A 88 -18.43 -19.45 2.20
C GLU A 88 -17.97 -18.41 3.23
N GLU A 89 -18.85 -18.04 4.17
CA GLU A 89 -18.54 -17.11 5.27
C GLU A 89 -17.39 -17.66 6.14
N ALA A 90 -17.39 -18.96 6.46
CA ALA A 90 -16.31 -19.58 7.24
C ALA A 90 -14.96 -19.64 6.49
N GLU A 91 -15.00 -19.81 5.16
CA GLU A 91 -13.79 -19.78 4.33
C GLU A 91 -13.20 -18.36 4.23
N GLU A 92 -14.05 -17.34 4.07
CA GLU A 92 -13.63 -15.94 4.09
C GLU A 92 -12.94 -15.57 5.40
N GLU A 93 -13.55 -15.94 6.54
CA GLU A 93 -12.99 -15.72 7.87
C GLU A 93 -11.62 -16.41 8.05
N ARG A 94 -11.45 -17.62 7.48
CA ARG A 94 -10.17 -18.32 7.48
C ARG A 94 -9.12 -17.59 6.66
N LEU A 95 -9.46 -17.15 5.45
CA LEU A 95 -8.56 -16.41 4.57
C LEU A 95 -8.17 -15.05 5.18
N GLU A 96 -9.09 -14.38 5.87
CA GLU A 96 -8.82 -13.16 6.60
C GLU A 96 -7.85 -13.40 7.76
N ARG A 97 -8.05 -14.47 8.55
CA ARG A 97 -7.12 -14.89 9.62
C ARG A 97 -5.72 -15.16 9.08
N GLU A 98 -5.60 -15.87 7.97
CA GLU A 98 -4.30 -16.15 7.32
C GLU A 98 -3.65 -14.87 6.80
N HIS A 99 -4.44 -14.00 6.17
CA HIS A 99 -3.97 -12.72 5.67
C HIS A 99 -3.45 -11.84 6.82
N PHE A 100 -4.21 -11.73 7.89
CA PHE A 100 -3.82 -10.98 9.09
C PHE A 100 -2.46 -11.47 9.62
N ARG A 101 -2.31 -12.79 9.82
CA ARG A 101 -1.06 -13.40 10.29
C ARG A 101 0.10 -13.11 9.34
N ARG A 102 -0.12 -13.18 8.03
CA ARG A 102 0.88 -12.87 7.00
C ARG A 102 1.36 -11.42 7.10
N ILE A 103 0.43 -10.48 7.31
CA ILE A 103 0.77 -9.07 7.50
C ILE A 103 1.54 -8.86 8.81
N ILE A 104 1.10 -9.44 9.93
CA ILE A 104 1.84 -9.36 11.20
C ILE A 104 3.26 -9.90 11.06
N ASN A 105 3.44 -11.03 10.37
CA ASN A 105 4.77 -11.56 10.07
C ASN A 105 5.62 -10.59 9.24
N ALA A 106 5.03 -9.94 8.21
CA ALA A 106 5.74 -8.94 7.42
C ALA A 106 6.22 -7.76 8.27
N PHE A 107 5.38 -7.22 9.16
CA PHE A 107 5.77 -6.13 10.07
C PHE A 107 6.94 -6.54 10.99
N ARG A 108 6.95 -7.79 11.46
CA ARG A 108 8.05 -8.35 12.29
C ARG A 108 9.33 -8.61 11.48
N TYR A 109 9.22 -8.86 10.18
CA TYR A 109 10.34 -9.20 9.28
C TYR A 109 11.05 -7.97 8.65
N TYR A 110 10.46 -6.78 8.73
CA TYR A 110 10.98 -5.56 8.09
C TYR A 110 12.47 -5.31 8.36
N GLY A 111 12.89 -5.36 9.62
CA GLY A 111 14.25 -5.08 10.07
C GLY A 111 15.23 -6.09 9.47
N THR A 112 14.91 -7.38 9.51
CA THR A 112 15.70 -8.44 8.88
C THR A 112 15.89 -8.17 7.38
N ASN A 113 14.80 -7.88 6.66
CA ASN A 113 14.86 -7.58 5.22
C ASN A 113 15.70 -6.35 4.90
N MET A 114 15.56 -5.28 5.68
CA MET A 114 16.30 -4.02 5.45
C MET A 114 17.79 -4.18 5.80
N HIS A 115 18.12 -4.86 6.90
CA HIS A 115 19.52 -5.15 7.27
C HIS A 115 20.22 -6.01 6.23
N GLU A 116 19.56 -7.04 5.68
CA GLU A 116 20.12 -7.83 4.57
C GLU A 116 20.48 -6.96 3.37
N ARG A 117 19.62 -5.99 3.03
CA ARG A 117 19.87 -5.06 1.93
C ARG A 117 21.10 -4.18 2.20
N VAL A 118 21.22 -3.63 3.41
CA VAL A 118 22.40 -2.83 3.81
C VAL A 118 23.66 -3.69 3.81
N ASN A 119 23.58 -4.93 4.31
CA ASN A 119 24.71 -5.86 4.33
C ASN A 119 25.19 -6.23 2.92
N ARG A 120 24.27 -6.38 1.95
CA ARG A 120 24.64 -6.56 0.53
C ARG A 120 25.37 -5.33 -0.01
N THR A 121 24.87 -4.13 0.26
CA THR A 121 25.51 -2.87 -0.15
C THR A 121 26.89 -2.70 0.47
N GLU A 122 27.06 -3.04 1.76
CA GLU A 122 28.36 -3.00 2.42
C GLU A 122 29.36 -3.98 1.78
N ARG A 123 28.94 -5.22 1.49
CA ARG A 123 29.80 -6.21 0.81
C ARG A 123 30.24 -5.70 -0.57
N GLN A 124 29.33 -5.09 -1.32
CA GLN A 124 29.65 -4.49 -2.62
C GLN A 124 30.68 -3.37 -2.47
N PHE A 125 30.51 -2.47 -1.49
CA PHE A 125 31.49 -1.41 -1.23
C PHE A 125 32.86 -1.97 -0.85
N LYS A 126 32.90 -2.97 0.04
CA LYS A 126 34.15 -3.62 0.48
C LYS A 126 34.86 -4.38 -0.63
N SER A 127 34.15 -4.81 -1.69
CA SER A 127 34.75 -5.45 -2.86
C SER A 127 35.46 -4.48 -3.83
N LEU A 128 35.28 -3.16 -3.66
CA LEU A 128 35.94 -2.16 -4.50
C LEU A 128 37.45 -2.06 -4.17
N PRO A 129 38.30 -1.60 -5.11
CA PRO A 129 39.71 -1.29 -4.82
C PRO A 129 39.87 -0.26 -3.70
N ALA A 130 40.92 -0.39 -2.89
CA ALA A 130 41.20 0.51 -1.75
C ALA A 130 41.24 1.99 -2.15
N THR A 131 41.78 2.31 -3.33
CA THR A 131 41.80 3.67 -3.88
C THR A 131 40.39 4.24 -4.01
N GLN A 132 39.43 3.46 -4.51
CA GLN A 132 38.04 3.91 -4.66
C GLN A 132 37.33 4.02 -3.32
N GLN A 133 37.58 3.08 -2.41
CA GLN A 133 37.03 3.15 -1.05
C GLN A 133 37.51 4.42 -0.32
N SER A 134 38.78 4.81 -0.52
CA SER A 134 39.36 6.00 0.12
C SER A 134 38.73 7.33 -0.35
N LEU A 135 38.08 7.35 -1.53
CA LEU A 135 37.32 8.50 -2.01
C LEU A 135 36.02 8.72 -1.22
N LEU A 136 35.53 7.69 -0.51
CA LEU A 136 34.26 7.69 0.20
C LEU A 136 34.45 7.26 1.67
N PRO A 137 35.27 7.98 2.47
CA PRO A 137 35.61 7.58 3.83
C PRO A 137 34.40 7.54 4.78
N GLN A 138 33.34 8.28 4.45
CA GLN A 138 32.11 8.36 5.24
C GLN A 138 31.04 7.33 4.85
N TYR A 139 31.30 6.48 3.85
CA TYR A 139 30.30 5.54 3.34
C TYR A 139 29.88 4.50 4.39
N LEU A 140 30.85 3.82 5.01
CA LEU A 140 30.57 2.82 6.05
C LEU A 140 29.90 3.44 7.29
N PRO A 141 30.40 4.56 7.85
CA PRO A 141 29.68 5.27 8.92
C PRO A 141 28.25 5.68 8.55
N HIS A 142 28.00 6.01 7.28
CA HIS A 142 26.64 6.31 6.82
C HIS A 142 25.75 5.06 6.79
N LEU A 143 26.26 3.89 6.38
CA LEU A 143 25.52 2.63 6.47
C LEU A 143 25.14 2.29 7.92
N ASP A 144 26.01 2.58 8.89
CA ASP A 144 25.69 2.37 10.30
C ASP A 144 24.60 3.31 10.81
N LYS A 145 24.56 4.56 10.32
CA LYS A 145 23.42 5.45 10.59
C LYS A 145 22.12 4.88 10.00
N ILE A 146 22.17 4.33 8.78
CA ILE A 146 21.01 3.69 8.16
C ILE A 146 20.53 2.49 8.99
N ARG A 147 21.44 1.67 9.53
CA ARG A 147 21.10 0.55 10.44
C ARG A 147 20.32 1.03 11.67
N LYS A 148 20.80 2.11 12.32
CA LYS A 148 20.07 2.70 13.46
C LYS A 148 18.67 3.17 13.09
N CYS A 149 18.50 3.77 11.91
CA CYS A 149 17.17 4.14 11.41
C CYS A 149 16.29 2.92 11.14
N ILE A 150 16.85 1.82 10.62
CA ILE A 150 16.12 0.56 10.42
C ILE A 150 15.63 0.00 11.75
N ASP A 151 16.50 -0.03 12.77
CA ASP A 151 16.17 -0.53 14.10
C ASP A 151 15.06 0.32 14.73
N HIS A 152 15.18 1.64 14.68
CA HIS A 152 14.15 2.55 15.18
C HIS A 152 12.80 2.39 14.45
N ASN A 153 12.82 2.26 13.12
CA ASN A 153 11.60 1.99 12.36
C ASN A 153 10.99 0.63 12.74
N GLN A 154 11.82 -0.38 13.00
CA GLN A 154 11.35 -1.70 13.42
C GLN A 154 10.67 -1.64 14.80
N GLU A 155 11.16 -0.82 15.73
CA GLU A 155 10.53 -0.59 17.05
C GLU A 155 9.13 0.02 16.90
N ILE A 156 8.98 1.00 16.00
CA ILE A 156 7.67 1.60 15.70
C ILE A 156 6.72 0.54 15.14
N LEU A 157 7.17 -0.25 14.15
CA LEU A 157 6.36 -1.32 13.56
C LEU A 157 5.98 -2.41 14.57
N GLN A 158 6.87 -2.75 15.51
CA GLN A 158 6.58 -3.69 16.59
C GLN A 158 5.54 -3.13 17.56
N THR A 159 5.59 -1.82 17.85
CA THR A 159 4.61 -1.15 18.69
C THR A 159 3.22 -1.22 18.05
N ILE A 160 3.11 -0.95 16.75
CA ILE A 160 1.86 -1.10 15.98
C ILE A 160 1.33 -2.54 16.08
N VAL A 161 2.18 -3.54 15.83
CA VAL A 161 1.79 -4.95 15.91
C VAL A 161 1.29 -5.34 17.30
N LYS A 162 1.99 -4.87 18.34
CA LYS A 162 1.62 -5.12 19.73
C LYS A 162 0.22 -4.60 20.02
N ASP A 163 -0.07 -3.37 19.64
CA ASP A 163 -1.37 -2.75 19.89
C ASP A 163 -2.48 -3.42 19.07
N CYS A 164 -2.23 -3.73 17.79
CA CYS A 164 -3.20 -4.41 16.93
C CYS A 164 -3.57 -5.81 17.40
N THR A 165 -2.63 -6.56 17.99
CA THR A 165 -2.87 -7.94 18.48
C THR A 165 -3.84 -7.96 19.67
N HIS A 166 -3.95 -6.86 20.41
CA HIS A 166 -4.79 -6.77 21.61
C HIS A 166 -6.11 -6.03 21.38
N MET A 167 -6.38 -5.53 20.16
CA MET A 167 -7.67 -4.95 19.83
C MET A 167 -8.77 -6.02 19.86
N PHE A 168 -9.92 -5.69 20.46
CA PHE A 168 -11.06 -6.60 20.71
C PHE A 168 -11.52 -7.35 19.45
N GLU A 169 -11.45 -6.71 18.28
CA GLU A 169 -11.79 -7.28 16.96
C GLU A 169 -10.76 -8.30 16.44
N ASN A 170 -9.51 -8.25 16.90
CA ASN A 170 -8.42 -9.13 16.42
C ASN A 170 -8.11 -10.29 17.36
N LYS A 171 -8.82 -10.37 18.50
CA LYS A 171 -8.54 -11.36 19.55
C LYS A 171 -8.70 -12.80 19.05
N GLU A 172 -9.58 -13.02 18.07
CA GLU A 172 -9.83 -14.31 17.40
C GLU A 172 -8.73 -14.72 16.40
N TYR A 173 -7.80 -13.80 16.10
CA TYR A 173 -6.66 -14.02 15.20
C TYR A 173 -5.30 -14.03 15.94
N GLY A 174 -5.28 -13.63 17.22
CA GLY A 174 -4.08 -13.26 17.98
C GLY A 174 -3.31 -14.41 18.65
N GLU A 175 -3.86 -15.63 18.73
CA GLU A 175 -3.23 -16.71 19.51
C GLU A 175 -1.88 -17.19 18.95
N ASP A 176 -1.62 -16.97 17.65
CA ASP A 176 -0.42 -17.47 16.97
C ASP A 176 0.66 -16.41 16.68
N GLY A 177 0.52 -15.19 17.23
CA GLY A 177 1.47 -14.09 17.02
C GLY A 177 2.90 -14.33 17.55
N ARG A 178 3.13 -15.43 18.29
CA ARG A 178 4.44 -15.88 18.79
C ARG A 178 5.20 -16.80 17.85
N GLY A 179 4.66 -17.11 16.68
CA GLY A 179 5.33 -17.92 15.65
C GLY A 179 6.73 -17.38 15.29
N LYS A 180 7.59 -18.29 14.81
CA LYS A 180 8.90 -17.93 14.25
C LYS A 180 8.70 -16.94 13.11
N ILE A 181 9.51 -15.89 13.07
CA ILE A 181 9.50 -14.92 11.97
C ILE A 181 9.97 -15.65 10.71
N THR A 182 9.15 -15.66 9.67
CA THR A 182 9.49 -16.25 8.37
C THR A 182 9.73 -15.16 7.33
N PRO A 183 10.53 -15.43 6.28
CA PRO A 183 10.74 -14.47 5.21
C PRO A 183 9.40 -14.06 4.58
N ALA A 184 9.12 -12.75 4.62
CA ALA A 184 7.93 -12.19 3.98
C ALA A 184 8.16 -11.95 2.48
N SER A 185 7.07 -11.82 1.73
CA SER A 185 7.13 -11.51 0.30
C SER A 185 7.73 -10.13 0.04
N THR A 186 8.37 -9.95 -1.11
CA THR A 186 8.88 -8.63 -1.56
C THR A 186 7.74 -7.61 -1.70
N PHE A 187 6.57 -8.06 -2.14
CA PHE A 187 5.37 -7.25 -2.27
C PHE A 187 4.93 -6.65 -0.92
N ASP A 188 4.93 -7.45 0.15
CA ASP A 188 4.58 -6.96 1.49
C ASP A 188 5.62 -5.98 2.02
N MET A 189 6.90 -6.22 1.74
CA MET A 189 7.97 -5.28 2.10
C MET A 189 7.82 -3.93 1.39
N ASP A 190 7.36 -3.92 0.13
CA ASP A 190 7.12 -2.68 -0.61
C ASP A 190 5.86 -1.95 -0.13
N LYS A 191 4.82 -2.69 0.28
CA LYS A 191 3.69 -2.11 1.01
C LYS A 191 4.13 -1.46 2.32
N LEU A 192 4.94 -2.12 3.14
CA LEU A 192 5.45 -1.56 4.39
C LEU A 192 6.26 -0.28 4.20
N LYS A 193 7.13 -0.23 3.19
CA LYS A 193 7.85 1.01 2.84
C LYS A 193 6.89 2.13 2.45
N SER A 194 5.78 1.81 1.81
CA SER A 194 4.74 2.77 1.43
C SER A 194 3.94 3.22 2.65
N THR A 195 3.61 2.31 3.56
CA THR A 195 2.97 2.61 4.85
C THR A 195 3.82 3.57 5.68
N LEU A 196 5.14 3.35 5.78
CA LEU A 196 6.05 4.27 6.48
C LEU A 196 6.04 5.68 5.87
N LYS A 197 5.93 5.79 4.54
CA LYS A 197 5.82 7.10 3.87
C LYS A 197 4.46 7.77 4.10
N GLN A 198 3.39 6.98 4.25
CA GLN A 198 2.06 7.50 4.52
C GLN A 198 2.01 8.24 5.86
N PHE A 199 2.78 7.82 6.87
CA PHE A 199 2.91 8.56 8.13
C PHE A 199 3.40 10.00 7.93
N VAL A 200 4.37 10.21 7.03
CA VAL A 200 4.85 11.56 6.71
C VAL A 200 3.74 12.39 6.10
N ARG A 201 3.06 11.84 5.08
CA ARG A 201 1.98 12.53 4.38
C ARG A 201 0.84 12.91 5.32
N ASP A 202 0.32 11.98 6.09
CA ASP A 202 -0.93 12.20 6.84
C ASP A 202 -0.70 12.78 8.24
N TRP A 203 0.43 12.46 8.88
CA TRP A 203 0.59 12.68 10.32
C TRP A 203 1.84 13.47 10.73
N SER A 204 2.73 13.83 9.79
CA SER A 204 3.89 14.68 10.10
C SER A 204 3.71 16.14 9.69
N GLU A 205 4.50 17.04 10.26
CA GLU A 205 4.49 18.45 9.87
C GLU A 205 5.04 18.64 8.45
N GLU A 206 6.04 17.86 8.07
CA GLU A 206 6.64 17.89 6.73
C GLU A 206 5.65 17.52 5.62
N GLY A 207 4.61 16.72 5.93
CA GLY A 207 3.53 16.39 5.00
C GLY A 207 2.47 17.48 4.84
N LYS A 208 2.47 18.53 5.67
CA LYS A 208 1.48 19.62 5.64
C LYS A 208 1.26 20.24 4.27
N PRO A 209 2.27 20.67 3.49
CA PRO A 209 2.04 21.26 2.17
C PRO A 209 1.33 20.30 1.19
N GLU A 210 1.57 18.99 1.31
CA GLU A 210 0.88 17.98 0.51
C GLU A 210 -0.58 17.82 0.96
N ARG A 211 -0.83 17.78 2.27
CA ARG A 211 -2.21 17.77 2.83
C ARG A 211 -2.97 19.02 2.46
N GLU A 212 -2.34 20.19 2.48
CA GLU A 212 -2.94 21.44 2.06
C GLU A 212 -3.36 21.37 0.59
N SER A 213 -2.49 20.84 -0.27
CA SER A 213 -2.77 20.72 -1.70
C SER A 213 -3.84 19.67 -2.04
N CYS A 214 -3.92 18.58 -1.27
CA CYS A 214 -4.84 17.47 -1.54
C CYS A 214 -6.16 17.54 -0.75
N TYR A 215 -6.10 17.83 0.55
CA TYR A 215 -7.25 17.76 1.45
C TYR A 215 -8.02 19.08 1.53
N GLN A 216 -7.35 20.24 1.44
CA GLN A 216 -8.07 21.53 1.54
C GLN A 216 -9.11 21.76 0.44
N PRO A 217 -8.87 21.40 -0.84
CA PRO A 217 -9.92 21.53 -1.87
C PRO A 217 -11.17 20.71 -1.53
N ILE A 218 -10.98 19.48 -1.04
CA ILE A 218 -12.07 18.58 -0.65
C ILE A 218 -12.83 19.15 0.56
N ILE A 219 -12.10 19.56 1.60
CA ILE A 219 -12.69 20.13 2.82
C ILE A 219 -13.45 21.42 2.50
N SER A 220 -12.90 22.28 1.64
CA SER A 220 -13.52 23.53 1.24
C SER A 220 -14.86 23.29 0.53
N GLU A 221 -14.92 22.31 -0.38
CA GLU A 221 -16.18 21.94 -1.04
C GLU A 221 -17.19 21.33 -0.06
N ILE A 222 -16.74 20.54 0.92
CA ILE A 222 -17.65 20.03 1.97
C ILE A 222 -18.25 21.18 2.78
N ILE A 223 -17.43 22.12 3.24
CA ILE A 223 -17.90 23.27 4.05
C ILE A 223 -18.86 24.15 3.25
N LYS A 224 -18.56 24.37 1.97
CA LYS A 224 -19.39 25.16 1.05
C LYS A 224 -20.78 24.56 0.85
N ASN A 225 -20.88 23.24 0.72
CA ASN A 225 -22.15 22.54 0.46
C ASN A 225 -22.92 22.21 1.75
N PHE A 226 -22.21 22.05 2.88
CA PHE A 226 -22.77 21.70 4.18
C PHE A 226 -22.31 22.71 5.26
N PRO A 227 -22.78 23.97 5.20
CA PRO A 227 -22.45 24.96 6.22
C PRO A 227 -23.03 24.55 7.57
N LYS A 228 -22.31 24.87 8.65
CA LYS A 228 -22.69 24.49 10.03
C LYS A 228 -23.98 25.17 10.51
N GLU A 229 -24.35 26.27 9.88
CA GLU A 229 -25.54 27.06 10.20
C GLU A 229 -26.60 26.77 9.12
N ARG A 230 -27.47 25.80 9.42
CA ARG A 230 -28.77 25.58 8.77
C ARG A 230 -29.84 25.50 9.83
#